data_AF-X1R6K4-F1
#
_entry.id   AF-X1R6K4-F1
#
_cell.length_a   1.000
_cell.length_b   1.000
_cell.length_c   1.000
_cell.angle_alpha   90.00
_cell.angle_beta   90.00
_cell.angle_gamma   90.00
#
_symmetry.space_group_name_H-M   'P 1'
#
loop_
_entity.id
_entity.type
_entity.pdbx_description
1 polymer ?
#
loop_
_entity_poly.entity_id
_entity_poly.type
_entity_poly.pdbx_seq_one_letter_code
_entity_poly.pdbx_strand_id
1 'polypeptide(L)' 'MQDLNKLWKIFNKKYTDTGLIKGAFSAPGRVNLIGEHTDYNEGFVLPIAIGK' A
#
# COMPACT_ATOMS: atom_id res chain seq x y z
N MET A 1 6.88 -9.08 7.23
CA MET A 1 5.50 -8.77 7.67
C MET A 1 5.52 -7.47 8.47
N GLN A 2 4.68 -6.49 8.14
CA GLN A 2 4.65 -5.21 8.87
C GLN A 2 4.20 -5.44 10.33
N ASP A 3 4.81 -4.72 11.27
CA ASP A 3 4.45 -4.81 12.68
C ASP A 3 3.11 -4.08 12.94
N LEU A 4 2.04 -4.86 12.97
CA LEU A 4 0.67 -4.38 13.23
C LEU A 4 0.55 -3.68 14.60
N ASN A 5 1.33 -4.11 15.60
CA ASN A 5 1.28 -3.49 16.93
C ASN A 5 1.85 -2.08 16.89
N LYS A 6 2.94 -1.88 16.15
CA LYS A 6 3.49 -0.54 15.92
C LYS A 6 2.49 0.37 15.19
N LEU A 7 1.83 -0.14 14.15
CA LEU A 7 0.82 0.63 13.40
C LEU A 7 -0.36 1.05 14.29
N TRP A 8 -0.90 0.12 15.09
CA TRP A 8 -1.98 0.44 16.03
C TRP A 8 -1.56 1.41 17.12
N LYS A 9 -0.31 1.33 17.61
CA LYS A 9 0.22 2.31 18.56
C LYS A 9 0.25 3.73 17.97
N ILE A 10 0.62 3.86 16.70
CA ILE A 10 0.63 5.16 16.00
C ILE A 10 -0.80 5.66 15.77
N PHE A 11 -1.70 4.79 15.29
CA PHE A 11 -3.10 5.15 15.04
C PHE A 11 -3.79 5.64 16.32
N ASN A 12 -3.65 4.88 17.42
CA ASN A 12 -4.28 5.20 18.71
C ASN A 12 -3.70 6.46 19.38
N LYS A 13 -2.51 6.92 18.98
CA LYS A 13 -1.98 8.21 19.44
C LYS A 13 -2.82 9.39 18.92
N LYS A 14 -3.46 9.23 17.76
CA LYS A 14 -4.21 10.31 17.10
C LYS A 14 -5.72 10.11 17.18
N TYR A 15 -6.19 8.87 17.11
CA TYR A 15 -7.60 8.53 17.13
C TYR A 15 -7.90 7.63 18.33
N THR A 16 -8.58 8.17 19.33
CA THR A 16 -9.05 7.41 20.49
C THR A 16 -10.47 6.90 20.23
N ASP A 17 -10.69 5.62 20.51
CA ASP A 17 -12.00 4.98 20.63
C ASP A 17 -13.02 5.37 19.56
N THR A 18 -12.82 4.85 18.35
CA THR A 18 -13.70 5.12 17.21
C THR A 18 -14.99 4.28 17.23
N GLY A 19 -15.12 3.30 18.14
CA GLY A 19 -16.22 2.32 18.12
C GLY A 19 -16.25 1.40 16.89
N LEU A 20 -15.23 1.47 16.02
CA LEU A 20 -15.13 0.71 14.77
C LEU A 20 -14.31 -0.58 14.96
N ILE A 21 -14.58 -1.58 14.12
CA ILE A 21 -13.80 -2.81 14.06
C ILE A 21 -12.37 -2.49 13.58
N LYS A 22 -11.36 -3.05 14.26
CA LYS A 22 -9.96 -2.93 13.87
C LYS A 22 -9.69 -3.68 12.57
N GLY A 23 -9.16 -2.98 11.57
CA GLY A 23 -8.71 -3.56 10.31
C GLY A 23 -7.38 -2.94 9.86
N ALA A 24 -6.54 -3.74 9.22
CA ALA A 24 -5.32 -3.29 8.58
C ALA A 24 -5.23 -3.90 7.19
N PHE A 25 -4.84 -3.08 6.21
CA PHE A 25 -4.71 -3.47 4.81
C PHE A 25 -3.30 -3.13 4.35
N SER A 26 -2.80 -3.90 3.38
CA SER A 26 -1.53 -3.61 2.72
C SER A 26 -1.69 -3.78 1.22
N ALA A 27 -0.89 -3.00 0.48
CA ALA A 27 -0.73 -3.14 -0.96
C ALA A 27 0.77 -3.14 -1.28
N PRO A 28 1.22 -3.94 -2.26
CA PRO A 28 2.62 -3.95 -2.65
C PRO A 28 2.97 -2.66 -3.41
N GLY A 29 4.25 -2.30 -3.39
CA GLY A 29 4.77 -1.41 -4.43
C GLY A 29 4.82 -2.13 -5.78
N ARG A 30 5.24 -1.43 -6.82
CA ARG A 30 5.48 -2.05 -8.14
C ARG A 30 6.72 -1.49 -8.81
N VAL A 31 7.38 -2.31 -9.60
CA VAL A 31 8.35 -1.88 -10.61
C VAL A 31 7.78 -2.15 -11.98
N ASN A 32 8.11 -1.32 -12.95
CA ASN A 32 7.75 -1.57 -14.34
C ASN A 32 8.92 -2.27 -15.03
N LEU A 33 8.65 -3.36 -15.76
CA LEU A 33 9.67 -4.05 -16.53
C LEU A 33 9.88 -3.38 -17.89
N ILE A 34 8.80 -2.89 -18.52
CA ILE A 34 8.81 -2.18 -19.80
C ILE A 34 7.52 -1.34 -19.96
N GLY A 35 7.57 -0.31 -20.80
CA GLY A 35 6.45 0.61 -21.04
C GLY A 35 6.49 1.80 -20.09
N GLU A 36 7.65 2.46 -19.98
CA GLU A 36 7.75 3.74 -19.27
C GLU A 36 7.17 4.86 -20.14
N HIS A 37 6.45 5.80 -19.52
CA HIS A 37 5.84 6.94 -20.19
C HIS A 37 4.79 6.59 -21.26
N THR A 38 4.27 5.35 -21.28
CA THR A 38 3.25 4.90 -22.22
C THR A 38 1.85 4.86 -21.62
N ASP A 39 1.73 4.73 -20.30
CA ASP A 39 0.46 4.61 -19.59
C ASP A 39 -0.48 5.81 -19.82
N TYR A 40 0.05 7.02 -19.77
CA TYR A 40 -0.73 8.24 -20.03
C TYR A 40 -0.94 8.54 -21.53
N ASN A 41 -0.45 7.67 -22.41
CA ASN A 41 -0.63 7.74 -23.87
C ASN A 41 -1.45 6.55 -24.41
N GLU A 42 -2.25 5.90 -23.55
CA GLU A 42 -3.05 4.71 -23.91
C GLU A 42 -2.21 3.52 -24.43
N GLY A 43 -0.92 3.47 -24.08
CA GLY A 43 0.00 2.39 -24.45
C GLY A 43 0.01 1.23 -23.46
N PHE A 44 0.68 0.14 -23.84
CA PHE A 44 0.85 -1.03 -22.98
C PHE A 44 1.95 -0.82 -21.93
N VAL A 45 1.78 -1.48 -20.78
CA VAL A 45 2.75 -1.53 -19.66
C VAL A 45 2.90 -2.97 -19.16
N LEU A 46 4.07 -3.30 -18.59
CA LEU A 46 4.30 -4.59 -17.93
C LEU A 46 4.85 -4.39 -16.50
N PRO A 47 3.98 -4.02 -15.54
CA PRO A 47 4.37 -3.89 -14.15
C PRO A 47 4.41 -5.25 -13.43
N ILE A 48 5.24 -5.33 -12.41
CA ILE A 48 5.23 -6.42 -11.43
C ILE A 48 5.16 -5.85 -10.02
N ALA A 49 4.32 -6.48 -9.19
CA ALA A 49 4.26 -6.18 -7.77
C ALA A 49 5.58 -6.58 -7.09
N ILE A 50 6.11 -5.72 -6.23
CA ILE A 50 7.31 -6.01 -5.46
C ILE A 50 6.96 -6.25 -3.99
N GLY A 51 7.55 -7.30 -3.43
CA GLY A 51 7.48 -7.60 -2.00
C GLY A 51 8.42 -6.72 -1.18
N LYS A 52 8.08 -6.55 0.09
CA LYS A 52 8.97 -6.02 1.13
C LYS A 52 8.87 -6.88 2.38
#